data_AF-A0A9C7PKC9-F1
#
_entry.id   AF-A0A9C7PKC9-F1
#
_cell.length_a   1.000
_cell.length_b   1.000
_cell.length_c   1.000
_cell.angle_alpha   90.00
_cell.angle_beta   90.00
_cell.angle_gamma   90.00
#
_symmetry.space_group_name_H-M   'P 1'
#
loop_
_entity.id
_entity.type
_entity.pdbx_description
1 polymer ?
#
loop_
_entity_poly.entity_id
_entity_poly.type
_entity_poly.pdbx_seq_one_letter_code
_entity_poly.pdbx_strand_id
1 'polypeptide(L)'
;MLNYVKDTQRSDLPHIRAIHLESQSGAVILDAATRRNLEIDFTLSGGEEHTLYAVYDSTVTAMGARHLRRWLHRPINNRGEIERRLDAVASMVQEYRFEPLREALKDIADLERILSRVALGSARAPGT
;
A
#
# COMPACT_ATOMS: atom_id res chain seq x y z
N MET A 1 -22.38 1.29 2.29
CA MET A 1 -21.07 0.67 2.59
C MET A 1 -20.74 0.71 4.08
N LEU A 2 -20.71 1.88 4.75
CA LEU A 2 -20.45 1.95 6.20
C LEU A 2 -21.46 1.15 7.05
N ASN A 3 -22.77 1.26 6.74
CA ASN A 3 -23.81 0.47 7.41
C ASN A 3 -23.63 -1.04 7.21
N TYR A 4 -23.19 -1.46 6.03
CA TYR A 4 -22.92 -2.88 5.74
C TYR A 4 -21.74 -3.42 6.55
N VAL A 5 -20.67 -2.63 6.73
CA VAL A 5 -19.52 -2.99 7.57
C VAL A 5 -19.92 -3.04 9.05
N LYS A 6 -20.76 -2.10 9.52
CA LYS A 6 -21.32 -2.14 10.89
C LYS A 6 -22.20 -3.38 11.11
N ASP A 7 -23.04 -3.74 10.15
CA ASP A 7 -23.91 -4.91 10.24
C ASP A 7 -23.15 -6.24 10.22
N THR A 8 -22.04 -6.31 9.46
CA THR A 8 -21.22 -7.54 9.37
C THR A 8 -20.19 -7.69 10.49
N GLN A 9 -19.61 -6.60 11.01
CA GLN A 9 -18.65 -6.65 12.13
C GLN A 9 -19.31 -6.59 13.51
N ARG A 10 -20.56 -6.09 13.60
CA ARG A 10 -21.35 -5.93 14.86
C ARG A 10 -20.55 -5.36 16.04
N SER A 11 -19.57 -4.50 15.76
CA SER A 11 -18.71 -3.84 16.74
C SER A 11 -18.41 -2.41 16.30
N ASP A 12 -18.06 -1.55 17.25
CA ASP A 12 -17.60 -0.19 16.92
C ASP A 12 -16.33 -0.27 16.06
N LEU A 13 -16.18 0.67 15.11
CA LEU A 13 -15.09 0.70 14.12
C LEU A 13 -14.07 1.84 14.40
N PRO A 14 -13.38 1.89 15.57
CA PRO A 14 -12.53 3.00 15.98
C PRO A 14 -11.26 3.20 15.12
N HIS A 15 -10.93 2.26 14.23
CA HIS A 15 -9.83 2.38 13.27
C HIS A 15 -10.20 3.17 12.01
N ILE A 16 -11.48 3.33 11.69
CA ILE A 16 -11.91 4.22 10.61
C ILE A 16 -11.94 5.64 11.17
N ARG A 17 -10.76 6.26 11.24
CA ARG A 17 -10.59 7.59 11.86
C ARG A 17 -10.96 8.74 10.94
N ALA A 18 -10.96 8.52 9.64
CA ALA A 18 -11.32 9.55 8.67
C ALA A 18 -11.83 8.91 7.38
N ILE A 19 -12.87 9.53 6.82
CA ILE A 19 -13.31 9.31 5.45
C ILE A 19 -12.84 10.54 4.68
N HIS A 20 -11.91 10.34 3.75
CA HIS A 20 -11.48 11.41 2.86
C HIS A 20 -12.27 11.29 1.58
N LEU A 21 -12.83 12.41 1.11
CA LEU A 21 -13.34 12.49 -0.26
C LEU A 21 -12.12 12.35 -1.18
N GLU A 22 -12.09 11.31 -2.00
CA GLU A 22 -11.12 11.26 -3.10
C GLU A 22 -11.48 12.35 -4.10
N SER A 23 -10.83 13.50 -3.97
CA SER A 23 -10.78 14.49 -5.04
C SER A 23 -9.95 13.93 -6.18
N GLN A 24 -10.48 13.97 -7.41
CA GLN A 24 -9.72 13.65 -8.63
C GLN A 24 -8.47 14.55 -8.79
N SER A 25 -8.34 15.62 -8.00
CA SER A 25 -7.25 16.58 -8.09
C SER A 25 -5.88 16.11 -7.57
N GLY A 26 -5.78 14.94 -6.93
CA GLY A 26 -4.55 14.49 -6.25
C GLY A 26 -3.77 13.35 -6.92
N ALA A 27 -4.27 12.81 -8.03
CA ALA A 27 -3.65 11.69 -8.73
C ALA A 27 -3.82 11.83 -10.25
N VAL A 28 -2.94 11.17 -11.00
CA VAL A 28 -3.11 10.97 -12.44
C VAL A 28 -4.28 10.01 -12.65
N ILE A 29 -5.26 10.45 -13.44
CA ILE A 29 -6.40 9.61 -13.79
C ILE A 29 -5.94 8.59 -14.83
N LEU A 30 -5.93 7.32 -14.42
CA LEU A 30 -5.74 6.18 -15.30
C LEU A 30 -7.10 5.51 -15.51
N ASP A 31 -7.62 5.58 -16.73
CA ASP A 31 -8.82 4.83 -17.10
C ASP A 31 -8.56 3.31 -17.09
N ALA A 32 -9.63 2.53 -17.19
CA ALA A 32 -9.54 1.07 -17.08
C ALA A 32 -8.68 0.46 -18.20
N ALA A 33 -8.77 1.02 -19.42
CA ALA A 33 -7.99 0.56 -20.57
C ALA A 33 -6.50 0.83 -20.36
N THR A 34 -6.13 2.02 -19.90
CA THR A 34 -4.74 2.40 -19.59
C THR A 34 -4.17 1.50 -18.51
N ARG A 35 -4.89 1.27 -17.41
CA ARG A 35 -4.43 0.37 -16.33
C ARG A 35 -4.18 -1.06 -16.82
N ARG A 36 -5.07 -1.56 -17.69
CA ARG A 36 -4.95 -2.89 -18.28
C ARG A 36 -3.76 -2.97 -19.23
N ASN A 37 -3.58 -1.97 -20.10
CA ASN A 37 -2.51 -1.94 -21.08
C ASN A 37 -1.12 -1.71 -20.46
N LEU A 38 -1.06 -1.07 -19.29
CA LEU A 38 0.16 -0.93 -18.50
C LEU A 38 0.49 -2.19 -17.69
N GLU A 39 -0.38 -3.21 -17.70
CA GLU A 39 -0.19 -4.48 -17.01
C GLU A 39 0.27 -4.30 -15.55
N ILE A 40 -0.41 -3.42 -14.79
CA ILE A 40 0.05 -3.01 -13.45
C ILE A 40 0.11 -4.22 -12.50
N ASP A 41 -0.99 -4.97 -12.41
CA ASP A 41 -1.12 -6.15 -11.54
C ASP A 41 -1.24 -7.47 -12.30
N PHE A 42 -1.73 -7.39 -13.54
CA PHE A 42 -2.04 -8.54 -14.38
C PHE A 42 -1.65 -8.23 -15.81
N THR A 43 -1.08 -9.21 -16.50
CA THR A 43 -0.86 -9.14 -17.94
C THR A 43 -2.18 -9.16 -18.70
N LEU A 44 -2.16 -8.87 -20.00
CA LEU A 44 -3.33 -8.96 -20.88
C LEU A 44 -3.94 -10.37 -20.90
N SER A 45 -3.10 -11.39 -20.68
CA SER A 45 -3.48 -12.80 -20.57
C SER A 45 -4.00 -13.20 -19.17
N GLY A 46 -3.95 -12.29 -18.19
CA GLY A 46 -4.43 -12.52 -16.83
C GLY A 46 -3.41 -13.15 -15.87
N GLY A 47 -2.13 -13.28 -16.28
CA GLY A 47 -1.06 -13.74 -15.40
C GLY A 47 -0.53 -12.61 -14.50
N GLU A 48 0.01 -12.95 -13.34
CA GLU A 48 0.61 -11.96 -12.40
C GLU A 48 2.12 -11.77 -12.64
N GLU A 49 2.77 -12.71 -13.34
CA GLU A 49 4.18 -12.63 -13.71
C GLU A 49 4.41 -11.56 -14.80
N HIS A 50 5.61 -10.97 -14.82
CA HIS A 50 6.03 -9.94 -15.78
C HIS A 50 5.19 -8.65 -15.79
N THR A 51 4.44 -8.39 -14.73
CA THR A 51 3.68 -7.16 -14.51
C THR A 51 4.56 -6.06 -13.93
N LEU A 52 4.11 -4.80 -14.01
CA LEU A 52 4.84 -3.68 -13.41
C LEU A 52 5.05 -3.91 -11.90
N TYR A 53 4.01 -4.39 -11.21
CA TYR A 53 4.11 -4.74 -9.80
C TYR A 53 5.13 -5.86 -9.55
N ALA A 54 5.09 -6.96 -10.31
CA ALA A 54 6.01 -8.07 -10.14
C ALA A 54 7.49 -7.67 -10.36
N VAL A 55 7.76 -6.73 -11.26
CA VAL A 55 9.12 -6.23 -11.51
C VAL A 55 9.61 -5.32 -10.38
N TYR A 56 8.74 -4.47 -9.83
CA TYR A 56 9.14 -3.47 -8.83
C TYR A 56 9.05 -3.96 -7.38
N ASP A 57 8.22 -4.96 -7.08
CA ASP A 57 8.02 -5.41 -5.71
C ASP A 57 9.21 -6.22 -5.20
N SER A 58 10.12 -5.51 -4.54
CA SER A 58 11.19 -6.06 -3.73
C SER A 58 11.00 -5.74 -2.24
N THR A 59 9.78 -5.43 -1.81
CA THR A 59 9.51 -5.02 -0.43
C THR A 59 9.71 -6.18 0.54
N VAL A 60 10.16 -5.86 1.77
CA VAL A 60 10.44 -6.88 2.82
C VAL A 60 9.29 -7.07 3.81
N THR A 61 8.19 -6.32 3.64
CA THR A 61 7.01 -6.42 4.51
C THR A 61 5.73 -6.49 3.68
N ALA A 62 4.75 -7.26 4.15
CA ALA A 62 3.45 -7.37 3.47
C ALA A 62 2.69 -6.04 3.39
N MET A 63 2.85 -5.16 4.39
CA MET A 63 2.28 -3.81 4.36
C MET A 63 2.99 -2.91 3.33
N GLY A 64 4.31 -3.06 3.16
CA GLY A 64 5.09 -2.40 2.11
C GLY A 64 4.63 -2.80 0.71
N ALA A 65 4.48 -4.11 0.46
CA ALA A 65 4.00 -4.66 -0.81
C ALA A 65 2.64 -4.07 -1.22
N ARG A 66 1.68 -4.05 -0.27
CA ARG A 66 0.37 -3.43 -0.49
C ARG A 66 0.47 -1.92 -0.72
N HIS A 67 1.36 -1.23 -0.01
CA HIS A 67 1.57 0.20 -0.19
C HIS A 67 2.11 0.54 -1.57
N LEU A 68 3.11 -0.21 -2.05
CA LEU A 68 3.67 -0.10 -3.40
C LEU A 68 2.58 -0.33 -4.45
N ARG A 69 1.81 -1.42 -4.31
CA ARG A 69 0.69 -1.71 -5.22
C ARG A 69 -0.31 -0.56 -5.28
N ARG A 70 -0.69 0.03 -4.13
CA ARG A 70 -1.55 1.24 -4.08
C ARG A 70 -0.94 2.44 -4.80
N TRP A 71 0.38 2.65 -4.71
CA TRP A 71 1.06 3.75 -5.41
C TRP A 71 1.02 3.58 -6.92
N LEU A 72 1.28 2.37 -7.43
CA LEU A 72 1.25 2.10 -8.87
C LEU A 72 -0.14 2.36 -9.46
N HIS A 73 -1.21 2.06 -8.71
CA HIS A 73 -2.60 2.31 -9.12
C HIS A 73 -3.06 3.75 -8.92
N ARG A 74 -2.33 4.57 -8.18
CA ARG A 74 -2.70 5.95 -7.88
C ARG A 74 -1.46 6.84 -7.94
N PRO A 75 -0.90 7.07 -9.15
CA PRO A 75 0.24 7.95 -9.30
C PRO A 75 -0.14 9.35 -8.83
N ILE A 76 0.65 9.90 -7.92
CA ILE A 76 0.43 11.27 -7.42
C ILE A 76 0.77 12.28 -8.51
N ASN A 77 0.07 13.42 -8.53
CA ASN A 77 0.32 14.53 -9.45
C ASN A 77 0.82 15.79 -8.73
N ASN A 78 0.96 15.74 -7.40
CA ASN A 78 1.47 16.85 -6.61
C ASN A 78 3.01 16.89 -6.67
N ARG A 79 3.55 17.92 -7.30
CA ARG A 79 4.99 18.09 -7.49
C ARG A 79 5.80 18.03 -6.19
N GLY A 80 5.35 18.74 -5.15
CA GLY A 80 6.06 18.77 -3.87
C GLY A 80 6.09 17.41 -3.16
N GLU A 81 5.02 16.61 -3.28
CA GLU A 81 5.01 15.23 -2.78
C GLU A 81 5.94 14.32 -3.58
N ILE A 82 5.99 14.48 -4.91
CA ILE A 82 6.91 13.74 -5.78
C ILE A 82 8.37 14.04 -5.38
N GLU A 83 8.72 15.32 -5.23
CA GLU A 83 10.07 15.76 -4.83
C GLU A 83 10.45 15.20 -3.46
N ARG A 84 9.56 15.26 -2.46
CA ARG A 84 9.82 14.64 -1.14
C ARG A 84 10.13 13.15 -1.23
N ARG A 85 9.41 12.40 -2.10
CA ARG A 85 9.68 10.97 -2.29
C ARG A 85 11.01 10.73 -2.98
N LEU A 86 11.34 11.53 -3.99
CA LEU A 86 12.63 11.45 -4.68
C LEU A 86 13.79 11.78 -3.75
N ASP A 87 13.67 12.83 -2.93
CA ASP A 87 14.67 13.21 -1.93
C ASP A 87 14.89 12.10 -0.89
N ALA A 88 13.79 11.49 -0.42
CA ALA A 88 13.86 10.35 0.50
C ALA A 88 14.63 9.18 -0.14
N VAL A 89 14.30 8.81 -1.39
CA VAL A 89 15.02 7.75 -2.13
C VAL A 89 16.49 8.12 -2.32
N ALA A 90 16.80 9.35 -2.75
CA ALA A 90 18.16 9.81 -2.96
C ALA A 90 18.98 9.72 -1.66
N SER A 91 18.42 10.14 -0.53
CA SER A 91 19.06 10.06 0.78
C SER A 91 19.32 8.61 1.24
N MET A 92 18.46 7.66 0.85
CA MET A 92 18.64 6.24 1.14
C MET A 92 19.73 5.61 0.26
N VAL A 93 19.86 6.07 -0.99
CA VAL A 93 20.82 5.53 -1.98
C VAL A 93 22.23 6.06 -1.77
N GLN A 94 22.41 7.35 -1.47
CA GLN A 94 23.73 8.02 -1.39
C GLN A 94 24.72 7.32 -0.45
N GLU A 95 24.23 6.68 0.61
CA GLU A 95 25.05 6.00 1.63
C GLU A 95 24.66 4.53 1.83
N TYR A 96 23.94 3.92 0.87
CA TYR A 96 23.48 2.53 0.96
C TYR A 96 22.63 2.26 2.22
N ARG A 97 21.97 3.30 2.75
CA ARG A 97 21.18 3.27 4.00
C ARG A 97 19.90 2.44 3.87
N PHE A 98 19.50 2.13 2.65
CA PHE A 98 18.37 1.25 2.41
C PHE A 98 18.61 -0.18 2.92
N GLU A 99 19.85 -0.70 2.89
CA GLU A 99 20.11 -2.11 3.26
C GLU A 99 19.96 -2.35 4.77
N PRO A 100 20.59 -1.56 5.67
CA PRO A 100 20.35 -1.70 7.10
C PRO A 100 18.88 -1.48 7.49
N LEU A 101 18.19 -0.56 6.80
CA LEU A 101 16.77 -0.33 7.02
C LEU A 101 15.93 -1.54 6.60
N ARG A 102 16.24 -2.16 5.46
CA ARG A 102 15.56 -3.38 5.00
C ARG A 102 15.72 -4.51 6.01
N GLU A 103 16.93 -4.73 6.53
CA GLU A 103 17.15 -5.73 7.59
C GLU A 103 16.32 -5.44 8.84
N ALA A 104 16.31 -4.19 9.32
CA ALA A 104 15.53 -3.80 10.48
C ALA A 104 14.00 -3.97 10.28
N LEU A 105 13.52 -3.89 9.04
CA LEU A 105 12.10 -4.04 8.70
C LEU A 105 11.66 -5.49 8.48
N LYS A 106 12.57 -6.43 8.17
CA LYS A 106 12.22 -7.83 7.83
C LYS A 106 11.44 -8.53 8.93
N ASP A 107 11.81 -8.32 10.19
CA ASP A 107 11.20 -9.00 11.33
C ASP A 107 9.91 -8.30 11.82
N ILE A 108 9.53 -7.19 11.19
CA ILE A 108 8.30 -6.48 11.54
C ILE A 108 7.11 -7.23 10.94
N ALA A 109 6.29 -7.78 11.84
CA ALA A 109 5.01 -8.38 11.47
C ALA A 109 4.08 -7.38 10.76
N ASP A 110 3.02 -7.87 10.13
CA ASP A 110 2.04 -7.03 9.42
C ASP A 110 1.23 -6.14 10.38
N LEU A 111 1.83 -5.01 10.78
CA LEU A 111 1.29 -4.07 11.76
C LEU A 111 -0.02 -3.45 11.26
N GLU A 112 -0.16 -3.15 9.97
CA GLU A 112 -1.39 -2.62 9.37
C GLU A 112 -2.58 -3.56 9.65
N ARG A 113 -2.40 -4.89 9.46
CA ARG A 113 -3.45 -5.88 9.76
C ARG A 113 -3.61 -6.14 11.25
N ILE A 114 -2.53 -6.17 12.03
CA ILE A 114 -2.61 -6.35 13.49
C ILE A 114 -3.42 -5.21 14.10
N LEU A 115 -3.09 -3.96 13.80
CA LEU A 115 -3.79 -2.78 14.32
C LEU A 115 -5.26 -2.76 13.87
N SER A 116 -5.54 -3.16 12.63
CA SER A 116 -6.92 -3.30 12.15
C SER A 116 -7.72 -4.33 12.96
N ARG A 117 -7.14 -5.51 13.25
CA ARG A 117 -7.78 -6.54 14.09
C ARG A 117 -7.96 -6.10 15.54
N VAL A 118 -6.95 -5.42 16.12
CA VAL A 118 -7.04 -4.87 17.48
C VAL A 118 -8.20 -3.89 17.57
N ALA A 119 -8.29 -2.97 16.61
CA ALA A 119 -9.37 -2.00 16.59
C ALA A 119 -10.75 -2.61 16.29
N LEU A 120 -10.81 -3.82 15.74
CA LEU A 120 -12.03 -4.61 15.55
C LEU A 120 -12.33 -5.56 16.72
N GLY A 121 -11.50 -5.57 17.77
CA GLY A 121 -11.65 -6.51 18.89
C GLY A 121 -11.42 -7.98 18.54
N SER A 122 -10.80 -8.28 17.39
CA SER A 122 -10.59 -9.63 16.86
C SER A 122 -9.12 -10.06 16.87
N ALA A 123 -8.25 -9.27 17.50
CA ALA A 123 -6.85 -9.63 17.66
C ALA A 123 -6.68 -10.85 18.57
N ARG A 124 -5.93 -11.84 18.09
CA ARG A 124 -5.49 -12.99 18.88
C ARG A 124 -4.02 -12.78 19.25
N ALA A 125 -3.61 -13.26 20.42
CA ALA A 125 -2.19 -13.29 20.79
C ALA A 125 -1.40 -14.08 19.73
N PRO A 126 -0.18 -13.66 19.36
CA PRO A 126 0.68 -14.50 18.54
C PRO A 126 0.89 -15.82 19.29
N GLY A 127 0.54 -16.94 18.65
CA GLY A 127 0.67 -18.26 19.26
C GLY A 127 2.13 -18.54 19.63
N THR A 128 2.34 -19.07 20.83
CA THR A 128 3.57 -19.77 21.24
C THR A 128 3.78 -21.03 20.42
#